data_AF-A0A2Z6LY65-F1
#
_entry.id   AF-A0A2Z6LY65-F1
#
_cell.length_a   1.000
_cell.length_b   1.000
_cell.length_c   1.000
_cell.angle_alpha   90.00
_cell.angle_beta   90.00
_cell.angle_gamma   90.00
#
_symmetry.space_group_name_H-M   'P 1'
#
loop_
_entity.id
_entity.type
_entity.pdbx_description
1 polymer ?
#
loop_
_entity_poly.entity_id
_entity_poly.type
_entity_poly.pdbx_seq_one_letter_code
_entity_poly.pdbx_strand_id
1 'polypeptide(L)'
;MQQMKESETIKEYSDKLLSIVNNVRLLGTEFSDTRIVQKILMTVPERFKSTISSLENSKDLSNITLSELVYALQAQEQRRLMREECTIEGALRAKLKLNQGHKGEKKQAQWNNFQKGESSNKWSSKVEDEKTNNPPC
;
A
#
# COMPACT_ATOMS: atom_id res chain seq x y z
N MET A 1 17.48 -21.98 11.87
CA MET A 1 16.13 -21.44 12.12
C MET A 1 15.46 -21.31 10.76
N GLN A 2 14.23 -21.79 10.57
CA GLN A 2 13.56 -21.73 9.26
C GLN A 2 13.22 -20.27 8.94
N GLN A 3 13.82 -19.71 7.88
CA GLN A 3 13.48 -18.37 7.40
C GLN A 3 12.50 -18.44 6.24
N MET A 4 11.59 -17.46 6.21
CA MET A 4 10.65 -17.31 5.10
C MET A 4 11.37 -16.76 3.87
N LYS A 5 11.09 -17.33 2.70
CA LYS A 5 11.69 -16.83 1.45
C LYS A 5 10.92 -15.63 0.90
N GLU A 6 11.58 -14.82 0.08
CA GLU A 6 10.91 -13.66 -0.54
C GLU A 6 9.75 -14.06 -1.47
N SER A 7 9.84 -15.22 -2.13
CA SER A 7 8.77 -15.72 -3.01
C SER A 7 7.73 -16.61 -2.33
N GLU A 8 7.94 -16.95 -1.06
CA GLU A 8 7.05 -17.84 -0.31
C GLU A 8 5.85 -17.05 0.21
N THR A 9 4.67 -17.68 0.19
CA THR A 9 3.44 -17.09 0.76
C THR A 9 3.40 -17.29 2.27
N ILE A 10 2.64 -16.46 2.98
CA ILE A 10 2.49 -16.61 4.43
C ILE A 10 1.91 -17.97 4.79
N LYS A 11 0.96 -18.49 4.00
CA LYS A 11 0.36 -19.80 4.21
C LYS A 11 1.39 -20.93 4.10
N GLU A 12 2.18 -20.95 3.04
CA GLU A 12 3.20 -22.00 2.85
C GLU A 12 4.23 -21.98 3.97
N TYR A 13 4.66 -20.79 4.38
CA TYR A 13 5.60 -20.62 5.48
C TYR A 13 4.99 -21.09 6.81
N SER A 14 3.75 -20.67 7.15
CA SER A 14 3.09 -21.06 8.39
C SER A 14 2.85 -22.57 8.47
N ASP A 15 2.46 -23.20 7.36
CA ASP A 15 2.23 -24.64 7.29
C ASP A 15 3.53 -25.42 7.55
N LYS A 16 4.66 -25.00 6.96
CA LYS A 16 5.98 -25.59 7.21
C LYS A 16 6.43 -25.41 8.66
N LEU A 17 6.26 -24.20 9.20
CA LEU A 17 6.62 -23.92 10.58
C LEU A 17 5.80 -24.78 11.55
N LEU A 18 4.49 -24.87 11.34
CA LEU A 18 3.60 -25.65 12.20
C LEU A 18 3.90 -27.16 12.09
N SER A 19 4.26 -27.65 10.90
CA SER A 19 4.75 -29.03 10.73
C SER A 19 6.00 -29.30 11.56
N ILE A 20 6.98 -28.40 11.57
CA ILE A 20 8.18 -28.54 12.42
C ILE A 20 7.81 -28.52 13.90
N VAL A 21 6.94 -27.58 14.32
CA VAL A 21 6.47 -27.49 15.71
C VAL A 21 5.76 -28.76 16.14
N ASN A 22 4.91 -29.32 15.30
CA ASN A 22 4.20 -30.57 15.58
C ASN A 22 5.16 -31.75 15.75
N ASN A 23 6.21 -31.84 14.92
CA ASN A 23 7.25 -32.84 15.08
C ASN A 23 8.01 -32.67 16.40
N VAL A 24 8.36 -31.44 16.78
CA VAL A 24 9.02 -31.14 18.07
C VAL A 24 8.15 -31.57 19.26
N ARG A 25 6.85 -31.26 19.20
CA ARG A 25 5.86 -31.66 20.21
C ARG A 25 5.70 -33.18 20.29
N LEU A 26 5.71 -33.88 19.15
CA LEU A 26 5.64 -35.34 19.08
C LEU A 26 6.85 -36.01 19.75
N LEU A 27 8.02 -35.39 19.67
CA LEU A 27 9.24 -35.84 20.35
C LEU A 27 9.26 -35.51 21.86
N GLY A 28 8.13 -35.03 22.41
CA GLY A 28 7.97 -34.75 23.84
C GLY A 28 8.54 -33.41 24.28
N THR A 29 8.96 -32.54 23.36
CA THR A 29 9.47 -31.21 23.69
C THR A 29 8.34 -30.18 23.62
N GLU A 30 8.16 -29.42 24.69
CA GLU A 30 7.20 -28.34 24.71
C GLU A 30 7.64 -27.19 23.77
N PHE A 31 6.72 -26.77 22.91
CA PHE A 31 6.91 -25.62 22.03
C PHE A 31 5.67 -24.74 22.08
N SER A 32 5.70 -23.71 22.93
CA SER A 32 4.55 -22.84 23.20
C SER A 32 4.26 -21.89 22.03
N ASP A 33 3.00 -21.47 21.90
CA ASP A 33 2.57 -20.57 20.84
C ASP A 33 3.27 -19.20 20.90
N THR A 34 3.60 -18.71 22.09
CA THR A 34 4.43 -17.51 22.28
C THR A 34 5.79 -17.65 21.61
N ARG A 35 6.44 -18.83 21.71
CA ARG A 35 7.69 -19.10 21.00
C ARG A 35 7.47 -19.11 19.49
N ILE A 36 6.36 -19.66 19.00
CA ILE A 36 6.01 -19.64 17.58
C ILE A 36 5.87 -18.21 17.07
N VAL A 37 5.10 -17.37 17.78
CA VAL A 37 4.92 -15.94 17.47
C VAL A 37 6.27 -15.23 17.36
N GLN A 38 7.13 -15.37 18.36
CA GLN A 38 8.47 -14.79 18.33
C GLN A 38 9.31 -15.28 17.14
N LYS A 39 9.19 -16.57 16.78
CA LYS A 39 9.89 -17.11 15.60
C LYS A 39 9.39 -16.48 14.32
N ILE A 40 8.08 -16.31 14.15
CA ILE A 40 7.50 -15.68 12.97
C ILE A 40 8.02 -14.23 12.85
N LEU A 41 7.88 -13.44 13.91
CA LEU A 41 8.30 -12.02 13.92
C LEU A 41 9.76 -11.82 13.52
N MET A 42 10.65 -12.75 13.90
CA MET A 42 12.08 -12.65 13.62
C MET A 42 12.50 -13.24 12.26
N THR A 43 11.65 -14.03 11.60
CA THR A 43 12.04 -14.78 10.40
C THR A 43 11.23 -14.44 9.15
N VAL A 44 10.19 -13.62 9.26
CA VAL A 44 9.47 -13.09 8.11
C VAL A 44 10.27 -11.99 7.39
N PRO A 45 10.08 -11.79 6.08
CA PRO A 45 10.88 -10.86 5.31
C PRO A 45 10.52 -9.39 5.53
N GLU A 46 11.40 -8.50 5.08
CA GLU A 46 11.33 -7.04 5.27
C GLU A 46 9.99 -6.43 4.89
N ARG A 47 9.36 -6.97 3.84
CA ARG A 47 8.08 -6.49 3.31
C ARG A 47 6.93 -6.50 4.33
N PHE A 48 7.07 -7.24 5.43
CA PHE A 48 6.08 -7.28 6.52
C PHE A 48 6.45 -6.39 7.70
N LYS A 49 7.61 -5.72 7.71
CA LYS A 49 8.06 -4.90 8.86
C LYS A 49 7.03 -3.88 9.30
N SER A 50 6.43 -3.15 8.36
CA SER A 50 5.40 -2.15 8.69
C SER A 50 4.18 -2.75 9.39
N THR A 51 3.76 -3.96 8.99
CA THR A 51 2.64 -4.67 9.64
C THR A 51 3.03 -5.14 11.03
N ILE A 52 4.24 -5.67 11.19
CA ILE A 52 4.78 -6.06 12.49
C ILE A 52 4.86 -4.87 13.44
N SER A 53 5.50 -3.76 13.03
CA SER A 53 5.61 -2.57 13.87
C SER A 53 4.26 -2.00 14.27
N SER A 54 3.27 -2.04 13.37
CA SER A 54 1.90 -1.62 13.70
C SER A 54 1.25 -2.53 14.74
N LEU A 55 1.49 -3.85 14.65
CA LEU A 55 0.97 -4.82 15.61
C LEU A 55 1.64 -4.65 16.99
N GLU A 56 2.96 -4.49 17.02
CA GLU A 56 3.76 -4.23 18.23
C GLU A 56 3.36 -2.93 18.94
N ASN A 57 3.09 -1.87 18.17
CA ASN A 57 2.67 -0.59 18.74
C ASN A 57 1.23 -0.62 19.29
N SER A 58 0.39 -1.54 18.82
CA SER A 58 -1.02 -1.63 19.22
C SER A 58 -1.26 -2.64 20.34
N LYS A 59 -0.39 -3.64 20.50
CA LYS A 59 -0.47 -4.69 21.52
C LYS A 59 0.92 -5.13 21.95
N ASP A 60 1.07 -5.44 23.24
CA ASP A 60 2.27 -6.11 23.74
C ASP A 60 2.48 -7.46 23.03
N LEU A 61 3.74 -7.79 22.74
CA LEU A 61 4.14 -9.05 22.09
C LEU A 61 3.63 -10.31 22.80
N SER A 62 3.48 -10.25 24.12
CA SER A 62 2.95 -11.34 24.95
C SER A 62 1.45 -11.57 24.77
N ASN A 63 0.71 -10.58 24.26
CA ASN A 63 -0.73 -10.61 24.07
C ASN A 63 -1.14 -10.90 22.61
N ILE A 64 -0.17 -10.92 21.69
CA ILE A 64 -0.42 -11.27 20.29
C ILE A 64 -0.61 -12.78 20.19
N THR A 65 -1.78 -13.21 19.75
CA THR A 65 -2.03 -14.62 19.47
C THR A 65 -1.44 -15.04 18.12
N LEU A 66 -1.13 -16.32 17.98
CA LEU A 66 -0.60 -16.88 16.73
C LEU A 66 -1.53 -16.63 15.54
N SER A 67 -2.84 -16.81 15.74
CA SER A 67 -3.85 -16.61 14.70
C SER A 67 -3.92 -15.15 14.26
N GLU A 68 -3.94 -14.19 15.20
CA GLU A 68 -3.93 -12.77 14.88
C GLU A 68 -2.72 -12.37 14.04
N LEU A 69 -1.53 -12.85 14.41
CA LEU A 69 -0.31 -12.58 13.65
C LEU A 69 -0.40 -13.14 12.23
N VAL A 70 -0.80 -14.41 12.08
CA VAL A 70 -0.93 -15.05 10.76
C VAL A 70 -1.97 -14.32 9.90
N TYR A 71 -3.13 -13.98 10.45
CA TYR A 71 -4.17 -13.27 9.72
C TYR A 71 -3.76 -11.85 9.32
N ALA A 72 -3.06 -11.11 10.20
CA ALA A 72 -2.56 -9.78 9.88
C ALA A 72 -1.57 -9.81 8.70
N LEU A 73 -0.65 -10.78 8.71
CA LEU A 73 0.34 -10.97 7.64
C LEU A 73 -0.33 -11.40 6.33
N GLN A 74 -1.27 -12.35 6.37
CA GLN A 74 -2.05 -12.77 5.20
C GLN A 74 -2.86 -11.61 4.61
N ALA A 75 -3.54 -10.82 5.45
CA ALA A 75 -4.31 -9.67 5.00
C ALA A 75 -3.43 -8.61 4.33
N GLN A 76 -2.20 -8.43 4.80
CA GLN A 76 -1.23 -7.54 4.15
C GLN A 76 -0.76 -8.10 2.80
N GLU A 77 -0.46 -9.40 2.73
CA GLU A 77 -0.09 -10.07 1.49
C GLU A 77 -1.19 -9.94 0.42
N GLN A 78 -2.44 -10.20 0.79
CA GLN A 78 -3.61 -10.05 -0.10
C GLN A 78 -3.78 -8.60 -0.58
N ARG A 79 -3.69 -7.61 0.32
CA ARG A 79 -3.75 -6.18 -0.06
C ARG A 79 -2.65 -5.78 -1.04
N ARG A 80 -1.45 -6.35 -0.91
CA ARG A 80 -0.35 -6.10 -1.84
C ARG A 80 -0.68 -6.65 -3.24
N LEU A 81 -1.19 -7.88 -3.32
CA LEU A 81 -1.56 -8.53 -4.57
C LEU A 81 -2.64 -7.74 -5.33
N MET A 82 -3.70 -7.30 -4.64
CA MET A 82 -4.78 -6.52 -5.26
C MET A 82 -4.31 -5.18 -5.85
N ARG A 83 -3.33 -4.51 -5.22
CA ARG A 83 -2.76 -3.26 -5.73
C ARG A 83 -1.91 -3.48 -6.98
N GLU A 84 -1.18 -4.59 -7.02
CA GLU A 84 -0.37 -4.98 -8.17
C GLU A 84 -1.27 -5.27 -9.38
N GLU A 85 -2.36 -6.00 -9.18
CA GLU A 85 -3.37 -6.26 -10.22
C GLU A 85 -4.06 -4.98 -10.73
N CYS A 86 -4.48 -4.09 -9.81
CA CYS A 86 -5.08 -2.80 -10.17
C CYS A 86 -4.11 -1.90 -10.96
N THR A 87 -2.81 -1.96 -10.65
CA THR A 87 -1.80 -1.17 -11.36
C THR A 87 -1.66 -1.66 -12.81
N ILE A 88 -1.71 -2.97 -13.02
CA ILE A 88 -1.64 -3.57 -14.36
C ILE A 88 -2.89 -3.20 -15.18
N GLU A 89 -4.09 -3.32 -14.62
CA GLU A 89 -5.33 -2.95 -15.32
C GLU A 89 -5.37 -1.46 -15.67
N GLY A 90 -4.99 -0.58 -14.72
CA GLY A 90 -4.94 0.85 -14.93
C GLY A 90 -3.98 1.26 -16.06
N ALA A 91 -2.78 0.67 -16.09
CA ALA A 91 -1.80 0.93 -17.14
C ALA A 91 -2.28 0.43 -18.52
N LEU A 92 -2.92 -0.73 -18.59
CA LEU A 92 -3.49 -1.27 -19.83
C LEU A 92 -4.62 -0.38 -20.37
N ARG A 93 -5.54 0.04 -19.50
CA ARG A 93 -6.64 0.94 -19.87
C ARG A 93 -6.14 2.29 -20.37
N ALA A 94 -5.09 2.85 -19.75
CA ALA A 94 -4.47 4.10 -20.21
C ALA A 94 -3.88 3.96 -21.62
N LYS A 95 -3.15 2.86 -21.90
CA LYS A 95 -2.58 2.59 -23.23
C LYS A 95 -3.66 2.38 -24.30
N LEU A 96 -4.77 1.71 -23.97
CA LEU A 96 -5.89 1.53 -24.91
C LEU A 96 -6.52 2.88 -25.31
N LYS A 97 -6.72 3.79 -24.34
CA LYS A 97 -7.26 5.13 -24.59
C LYS A 97 -6.35 5.99 -25.46
N LEU A 98 -5.03 5.89 -25.28
CA LEU A 98 -4.06 6.57 -26.15
C LEU A 98 -4.14 6.06 -27.60
N ASN A 99 -4.33 4.75 -27.79
CA ASN A 99 -4.44 4.16 -29.12
C ASN A 99 -5.79 4.46 -29.81
N GLN A 100 -6.86 4.73 -29.05
CA GLN A 100 -8.16 5.15 -29.58
C GLN A 100 -8.25 6.66 -29.87
N GLY A 101 -7.27 7.46 -29.43
CA GLY A 101 -7.21 8.91 -29.64
C GLY A 101 -6.56 9.37 -30.96
N HIS A 102 -6.01 8.46 -31.78
CA HIS A 102 -5.38 8.81 -33.07
C HIS A 102 -6.34 8.60 -34.25
N LYS A 103 -7.47 9.31 -34.26
CA LYS A 103 -8.25 9.63 -35.47
C LYS A 103 -8.85 11.02 -35.28
N GLY A 104 -8.12 12.06 -35.70
CA GLY A 104 -8.66 13.42 -35.66
C GLY A 104 -7.59 14.52 -35.76
N GLU A 105 -7.23 14.85 -37.00
CA GLU A 105 -6.97 16.22 -37.49
C GLU A 105 -5.90 17.08 -36.81
N LYS A 106 -4.81 17.30 -37.56
CA LYS A 106 -3.87 18.40 -37.38
C LYS A 106 -4.64 19.74 -37.43
N LYS A 107 -4.82 20.40 -36.29
CA LYS A 107 -5.03 21.86 -36.25
C LYS A 107 -3.78 22.51 -35.68
N GLN A 108 -3.07 23.16 -36.58
CA GLN A 108 -1.89 23.97 -36.33
C GLN A 108 -2.34 25.22 -35.54
N ALA A 109 -2.08 25.26 -34.25
CA ALA A 109 -2.29 26.47 -33.45
C ALA A 109 -1.14 27.44 -33.75
N GLN A 110 -1.44 28.48 -34.53
CA GLN A 110 -0.53 29.56 -34.83
C GLN A 110 -0.47 30.51 -33.64
N TRP A 111 0.66 30.48 -32.93
CA TRP A 111 0.96 31.43 -31.85
C TRP A 111 1.49 32.72 -32.48
N ASN A 112 0.68 33.78 -32.47
CA ASN A 112 1.16 35.14 -32.74
C ASN A 112 1.31 35.89 -31.43
N ASN A 113 2.56 36.19 -31.07
CA ASN A 113 2.93 37.04 -29.95
C ASN A 113 2.95 38.52 -30.38
N PHE A 114 2.63 39.37 -29.41
CA PHE A 114 3.22 40.71 -29.20
C PHE A 114 2.64 41.90 -29.98
N GLN A 115 1.77 42.68 -29.33
CA GLN A 115 1.91 44.14 -29.35
C GLN A 115 1.65 44.77 -27.98
N LYS A 116 2.68 45.50 -27.56
CA LYS A 116 2.83 46.39 -26.41
C LYS A 116 1.92 47.61 -26.56
N GLY A 117 1.26 48.03 -25.49
CA GLY A 117 0.48 49.28 -25.46
C GLY A 117 0.05 49.65 -24.05
N GLU A 118 0.86 50.49 -23.40
CA GLU A 118 0.52 51.17 -22.15
C GLU A 118 -0.65 52.14 -22.35
N SER A 119 -1.63 52.13 -21.44
CA SER A 119 -2.19 53.37 -20.91
C SER A 119 -3.06 53.14 -19.68
N SER A 120 -2.62 53.80 -18.61
CA SER A 120 -3.34 54.15 -17.39
C SER A 120 -4.81 54.51 -17.65
N ASN A 121 -5.71 54.08 -16.76
CA ASN A 121 -6.53 55.01 -15.99
C ASN A 121 -7.11 54.39 -14.70
N LYS A 122 -7.03 55.24 -13.68
CA LYS A 122 -7.32 55.14 -12.25
C LYS A 122 -8.82 55.33 -11.99
N TRP A 123 -9.41 54.61 -11.01
CA TRP A 123 -10.16 55.19 -9.87
C TRP A 123 -11.00 54.15 -9.07
N SER A 124 -10.67 54.12 -7.77
CA SER A 124 -11.41 53.81 -6.52
C SER A 124 -12.09 52.48 -6.20
N SER A 125 -11.52 51.86 -5.17
CA SER A 125 -12.08 51.30 -3.94
C SER A 125 -13.60 51.11 -3.81
N LYS A 126 -13.98 49.86 -3.54
CA LYS A 126 -14.85 49.53 -2.40
C LYS A 126 -14.54 48.11 -1.93
N VAL A 127 -14.19 48.02 -0.64
CA VAL A 127 -14.14 46.80 0.15
C VAL A 127 -15.58 46.46 0.51
N GLU A 128 -16.00 45.22 0.35
CA GLU A 128 -17.07 44.62 1.14
C GLU A 128 -16.91 43.10 1.11
N ASP A 129 -16.74 42.56 2.32
CA ASP A 129 -16.60 41.15 2.67
C ASP A 129 -17.86 40.36 2.30
N GLU A 130 -17.71 39.16 1.74
CA GLU A 130 -18.71 38.10 2.00
C GLU A 130 -18.10 36.70 1.90
N LYS A 131 -18.19 36.00 3.03
CA LYS A 131 -17.67 34.65 3.27
C LYS A 131 -18.46 33.63 2.45
N THR A 132 -17.80 32.91 1.53
CA THR A 132 -18.36 31.67 0.97
C THR A 132 -17.64 30.46 1.57
N ASN A 133 -18.38 29.73 2.40
CA ASN A 133 -17.97 28.48 3.04
C ASN A 133 -17.62 27.41 1.98
N ASN A 134 -16.40 26.89 2.03
CA ASN A 134 -16.01 25.67 1.32
C ASN A 134 -16.38 24.43 2.17
N PRO A 135 -16.94 23.35 1.59
CA PRO A 135 -17.05 22.07 2.29
C PRO A 135 -15.69 21.32 2.27
N PRO A 136 -15.37 20.55 3.33
CA PRO A 136 -14.09 19.86 3.42
C PRO A 136 -14.03 18.63 2.51
N CYS A 137 -12.79 18.33 2.09
CA CYS A 137 -12.37 17.14 1.37
C CYS A 137 -12.63 15.85 2.18
#